data_AF-A0AAE3DYX9-F1
#
_entry.id   AF-A0AAE3DYX9-F1
#
_cell.length_a   1.000
_cell.length_b   1.000
_cell.length_c   1.000
_cell.angle_alpha   90.00
_cell.angle_beta   90.00
_cell.angle_gamma   90.00
#
_symmetry.space_group_name_H-M   'P 1'
#
loop_
_entity.id
_entity.type
_entity.pdbx_description
1 polymer ?
#
loop_
_entity_poly.entity_id
_entity_poly.type
_entity_poly.pdbx_seq_one_letter_code
_entity_poly.pdbx_strand_id
1 'polypeptide(L)'
;MKNNKKQNLFKYIKDTTGLSVSKMLLSFIIEPNRITMLNNVALKKIVIEYAPIFEKHRYMLDGPSELDQLACFDLVLMWRIGNKPELKSILGI
;
A
#
# COMPACT_ATOMS: atom_id res chain seq x y z
N MET A 1 -16.58 -10.79 11.42
CA MET A 1 -15.54 -11.11 10.41
C MET A 1 -14.63 -9.94 9.98
N LYS A 2 -14.89 -8.66 10.33
CA LYS A 2 -14.03 -7.52 9.90
C LYS A 2 -12.63 -7.45 10.57
N ASN A 3 -12.45 -7.97 11.78
CA ASN A 3 -11.16 -7.89 12.48
C ASN A 3 -10.09 -8.83 11.93
N ASN A 4 -10.48 -10.00 11.41
CA ASN A 4 -9.54 -11.01 10.91
C ASN A 4 -8.78 -10.51 9.67
N LYS A 5 -9.46 -9.82 8.73
CA LYS A 5 -8.80 -9.30 7.51
C LYS A 5 -7.71 -8.28 7.82
N LYS A 6 -7.93 -7.39 8.80
CA LYS A 6 -6.92 -6.40 9.22
C LYS A 6 -5.71 -7.07 9.86
N GLN A 7 -5.97 -8.02 10.76
CA GLN A 7 -4.92 -8.74 11.48
C GLN A 7 -4.09 -9.60 10.52
N ASN A 8 -4.75 -10.30 9.60
CA ASN A 8 -4.09 -11.12 8.58
C ASN A 8 -3.22 -10.28 7.66
N LEU A 9 -3.73 -9.15 7.14
CA LEU A 9 -2.97 -8.27 6.27
C LEU A 9 -1.78 -7.63 7.00
N PHE A 10 -1.97 -7.19 8.24
CA PHE A 10 -0.88 -6.67 9.06
C PHE A 10 0.21 -7.72 9.28
N LYS A 11 -0.19 -8.94 9.64
CA LYS A 11 0.72 -10.08 9.82
C LYS A 11 1.43 -10.42 8.51
N TYR A 12 0.71 -10.50 7.41
CA TYR A 12 1.26 -10.79 6.09
C TYR A 12 2.31 -9.77 5.66
N ILE A 13 2.03 -8.47 5.80
CA ILE A 13 3.01 -7.41 5.50
C ILE A 13 4.24 -7.60 6.39
N LYS A 14 4.06 -7.86 7.68
CA LYS A 14 5.17 -8.07 8.62
C LYS A 14 6.02 -9.29 8.26
N ASP A 15 5.39 -10.42 7.94
CA ASP A 15 6.05 -11.68 7.63
C ASP A 15 6.77 -11.60 6.27
N THR A 16 6.17 -10.93 5.28
CA THR A 16 6.69 -10.82 3.91
C THR A 16 7.79 -9.76 3.79
N THR A 17 7.63 -8.63 4.48
CA THR A 17 8.50 -7.46 4.32
C THR A 17 9.43 -7.22 5.50
N GLY A 18 9.16 -7.82 6.66
CA GLY A 18 9.81 -7.48 7.93
C GLY A 18 9.38 -6.12 8.50
N LEU A 19 8.52 -5.37 7.80
CA LEU A 19 8.12 -4.01 8.15
C LEU A 19 6.80 -3.98 8.90
N SER A 20 6.67 -3.02 9.82
CA SER A 20 5.40 -2.73 10.49
C SER A 20 4.74 -1.55 9.79
N VAL A 21 3.41 -1.59 9.63
CA VAL A 21 2.63 -0.51 9.02
C VAL A 21 1.80 0.25 10.04
N SER A 22 1.59 1.53 9.80
CA SER A 22 0.64 2.33 10.57
C SER A 22 -0.78 1.83 10.35
N LYS A 23 -1.64 2.04 11.35
CA LYS A 23 -3.09 1.78 11.21
C LYS A 23 -3.71 2.60 10.08
N MET A 24 -3.13 3.77 9.79
CA MET A 24 -3.58 4.66 8.73
C MET A 24 -3.28 4.06 7.35
N LEU A 25 -2.03 3.69 7.07
CA LEU A 25 -1.66 3.02 5.83
C LEU A 25 -2.45 1.71 5.65
N LEU A 26 -2.56 0.90 6.71
CA LEU A 26 -3.34 -0.34 6.66
C LEU A 26 -4.80 -0.07 6.26
N SER A 27 -5.41 1.01 6.76
CA SER A 27 -6.79 1.37 6.39
C SER A 27 -6.94 1.71 4.91
N PHE A 28 -5.91 2.32 4.29
CA PHE A 28 -5.90 2.60 2.86
C PHE A 28 -5.64 1.34 2.05
N ILE A 29 -4.79 0.42 2.50
CA ILE A 29 -4.60 -0.85 1.79
C ILE A 29 -5.91 -1.66 1.76
N ILE A 30 -6.69 -1.64 2.85
CA ILE A 30 -7.99 -2.34 2.92
C ILE A 30 -9.08 -1.63 2.09
N GLU A 31 -9.09 -0.30 2.07
CA GLU A 31 -10.04 0.53 1.32
C GLU A 31 -9.30 1.51 0.38
N PRO A 32 -8.70 1.02 -0.73
CA PRO A 32 -7.80 1.82 -1.58
C PRO A 32 -8.39 3.13 -2.08
N ASN A 33 -9.67 3.14 -2.43
CA ASN A 33 -10.35 4.32 -2.98
C ASN A 33 -10.33 5.53 -2.04
N ARG A 34 -10.13 5.33 -0.73
CA ARG A 34 -10.03 6.45 0.23
C ARG A 34 -8.79 7.31 0.01
N ILE A 35 -7.77 6.81 -0.69
CA ILE A 35 -6.57 7.58 -1.02
C ILE A 35 -6.86 8.74 -2.00
N THR A 36 -7.95 8.64 -2.77
CA THR A 36 -8.37 9.67 -3.73
C THR A 36 -8.74 10.99 -3.06
N MET A 37 -9.22 10.93 -1.80
CA MET A 37 -9.62 12.08 -1.00
C MET A 37 -8.44 12.78 -0.30
N LEU A 38 -7.23 12.21 -0.37
CA LEU A 38 -6.08 12.81 0.29
C LEU A 38 -5.57 14.04 -0.48
N ASN A 39 -5.26 15.09 0.27
CA ASN A 39 -4.44 16.19 -0.22
C ASN A 39 -3.00 15.72 -0.49
N ASN A 40 -2.23 16.50 -1.24
CA ASN A 40 -0.88 16.10 -1.68
C ASN A 40 0.08 15.85 -0.50
N VAL A 41 -0.06 16.59 0.62
CA VAL A 41 0.78 16.43 1.81
C VAL A 41 0.52 15.08 2.47
N ALA A 42 -0.74 14.72 2.67
CA ALA A 42 -1.13 13.44 3.24
C ALA A 42 -0.79 12.27 2.31
N LEU A 43 -1.03 12.44 1.00
CA LEU A 43 -0.68 11.46 -0.02
C LEU A 43 0.83 11.15 0.00
N LYS A 44 1.68 12.18 0.06
CA LYS A 44 3.14 12.01 0.14
C LYS A 44 3.56 11.19 1.36
N LYS A 45 2.94 11.39 2.53
CA LYS A 45 3.22 10.59 3.73
C LYS A 45 2.89 9.11 3.52
N ILE A 46 1.75 8.82 2.89
CA ILE A 46 1.34 7.45 2.56
C ILE A 46 2.33 6.80 1.58
N VAL A 47 2.74 7.52 0.53
CA VAL A 47 3.72 7.03 -0.44
C VAL A 47 5.06 6.70 0.22
N ILE A 48 5.58 7.59 1.08
CA ILE A 48 6.85 7.37 1.80
C ILE A 48 6.78 6.14 2.69
N GLU A 49 5.68 5.98 3.45
CA GLU A 49 5.51 4.83 4.34
C GLU A 49 5.38 3.52 3.54
N TYR A 50 4.72 3.57 2.38
CA TYR A 50 4.43 2.39 1.57
C TYR A 50 5.57 1.96 0.64
N ALA A 51 6.45 2.87 0.22
CA ALA A 51 7.55 2.59 -0.71
C ALA A 51 8.37 1.32 -0.38
N PRO A 52 8.85 1.12 0.87
CA PRO A 52 9.66 -0.07 1.18
C PRO A 52 8.84 -1.38 1.22
N ILE A 53 7.51 -1.29 1.31
CA ILE A 53 6.60 -2.45 1.20
C ILE A 53 6.44 -2.78 -0.29
N PHE A 54 6.11 -1.77 -1.09
CA PHE A 54 6.01 -1.87 -2.55
C PHE A 54 7.24 -2.52 -3.18
N GLU A 55 8.44 -2.08 -2.82
CA GLU A 55 9.68 -2.64 -3.33
C GLU A 55 9.79 -4.16 -3.12
N LYS A 56 9.29 -4.67 -1.98
CA LYS A 56 9.41 -6.07 -1.60
C LYS A 56 8.36 -6.98 -2.22
N HIS A 57 7.16 -6.49 -2.51
CA HIS A 57 6.09 -7.33 -3.08
C HIS A 57 5.81 -7.08 -4.58
N ARG A 58 6.31 -6.00 -5.20
CA ARG A 58 5.97 -5.61 -6.59
C ARG A 58 6.31 -6.65 -7.68
N TYR A 59 7.15 -7.63 -7.36
CA TYR A 59 7.53 -8.71 -8.28
C TYR A 59 6.91 -10.08 -7.92
N MET A 60 6.05 -10.13 -6.91
CA MET A 60 5.34 -11.35 -6.53
C MET A 60 4.15 -11.55 -7.46
N LEU A 61 4.15 -12.67 -8.21
CA LEU A 61 3.14 -12.98 -9.22
C LEU A 61 1.98 -13.82 -8.67
N ASP A 62 2.25 -14.66 -7.67
CA ASP A 62 1.29 -15.54 -7.03
C ASP A 62 1.38 -15.39 -5.50
N GLY A 63 0.26 -15.53 -4.80
CA GLY A 63 0.24 -15.41 -3.35
C GLY A 63 -1.15 -15.55 -2.72
N PRO A 64 -1.24 -15.36 -1.40
CA PRO A 64 -2.52 -15.38 -0.70
C PRO A 64 -3.34 -14.13 -1.00
N SER A 65 -4.60 -14.11 -0.55
CA SER A 65 -5.52 -12.98 -0.76
C SER A 65 -5.01 -11.61 -0.27
N GLU A 66 -4.06 -11.61 0.67
CA GLU A 66 -3.38 -10.42 1.17
C GLU A 66 -2.45 -9.79 0.13
N LEU A 67 -1.83 -10.60 -0.75
CA LEU A 67 -1.07 -10.11 -1.89
C LEU A 67 -2.01 -9.44 -2.90
N ASP A 68 -3.15 -10.04 -3.20
CA ASP A 68 -4.17 -9.43 -4.09
C ASP A 68 -4.65 -8.08 -3.54
N GLN A 69 -4.76 -7.95 -2.22
CA GLN A 69 -5.14 -6.70 -1.58
C GLN A 69 -4.05 -5.62 -1.72
N LEU A 70 -2.77 -5.99 -1.66
CA LEU A 70 -1.66 -5.08 -1.95
C LEU A 70 -1.65 -4.67 -3.42
N ALA A 71 -1.82 -5.62 -4.35
CA ALA A 71 -1.91 -5.33 -5.77
C ALA A 71 -3.10 -4.40 -6.11
N CYS A 72 -4.25 -4.60 -5.47
CA CYS A 72 -5.39 -3.68 -5.56
C CYS A 72 -5.02 -2.27 -5.10
N PHE A 73 -4.27 -2.15 -3.99
CA PHE A 73 -3.81 -0.86 -3.50
C PHE A 73 -2.78 -0.22 -4.43
N ASP A 74 -1.85 -0.99 -4.98
CA ASP A 74 -0.87 -0.55 -5.97
C ASP A 74 -1.55 0.12 -7.16
N LEU A 75 -2.53 -0.54 -7.77
CA LEU A 75 -3.25 0.00 -8.93
C LEU A 75 -3.87 1.37 -8.64
N VAL A 76 -4.56 1.51 -7.51
CA VAL A 76 -5.21 2.78 -7.13
C VAL A 76 -4.17 3.85 -6.78
N LEU A 77 -3.09 3.48 -6.09
CA LEU A 77 -1.99 4.39 -5.77
C LEU A 77 -1.33 4.91 -7.06
N MET A 78 -1.00 4.01 -7.99
CA MET A 78 -0.38 4.33 -9.29
C MET A 78 -1.23 5.26 -10.12
N TRP A 79 -2.53 5.01 -10.19
CA TRP A 79 -3.47 5.92 -10.84
C TRP A 79 -3.48 7.30 -10.15
N ARG A 80 -3.54 7.32 -8.81
CA ARG A 80 -3.60 8.57 -8.03
C ARG A 80 -2.35 9.44 -8.19
N ILE A 81 -1.17 8.82 -8.33
CA ILE A 81 0.12 9.50 -8.50
C ILE A 81 0.55 9.61 -9.97
N GLY A 82 -0.30 9.22 -10.93
CA GLY A 82 0.05 9.14 -12.36
C GLY A 82 0.73 10.41 -12.92
N ASN A 83 0.22 11.57 -12.52
CA ASN A 83 0.72 12.90 -12.92
C ASN A 83 1.56 13.58 -11.82
N LYS A 84 2.23 12.80 -10.97
CA LYS A 84 3.03 13.27 -9.81
C LYS A 84 4.41 12.62 -9.84
N PRO A 85 5.33 13.07 -10.73
CA PRO A 85 6.65 12.47 -10.88
C PRO A 85 7.45 12.44 -9.56
N GLU A 86 7.26 13.44 -8.70
CA GLU A 86 7.88 13.52 -7.38
C GLU A 86 7.45 12.40 -6.42
N LEU A 87 6.25 11.83 -6.62
CA LEU A 87 5.75 10.71 -5.82
C LEU A 87 6.11 9.36 -6.45
N LYS A 88 6.11 9.29 -7.79
CA LYS A 88 6.58 8.10 -8.53
C LYS A 88 8.04 7.78 -8.22
N SER A 89 8.88 8.81 -8.19
CA SER A 89 10.30 8.68 -7.82
C SER A 89 10.51 8.05 -6.44
N ILE A 90 9.62 8.31 -5.46
CA ILE A 90 9.68 7.69 -4.13
C ILE A 90 9.42 6.18 -4.19
N LEU A 91 8.58 5.72 -5.12
CA LEU A 91 8.31 4.30 -5.35
C LEU A 91 9.34 3.62 -6.27
N GLY A 92 10.32 4.39 -6.78
CA GLY A 92 11.35 3.88 -7.70
C GLY A 92 10.79 3.49 -9.07
N ILE A 93 9.84 4.27 -9.60
CA ILE A 93 9.20 4.12 -10.92
C ILE A 93 9.08 5.46 -11.66
#